data_AF-A0A800JIQ3-F1
#
_entry.id   AF-A0A800JIQ3-F1
#
_cell.length_a   1.000
_cell.length_b   1.000
_cell.length_c   1.000
_cell.angle_alpha   90.00
_cell.angle_beta   90.00
_cell.angle_gamma   90.00
#
_symmetry.space_group_name_H-M   'P 1'
#
loop_
_entity.id
_entity.type
_entity.pdbx_description
1 polymer ?
#
loop_
_entity_poly.entity_id
_entity_poly.type
_entity_poly.pdbx_seq_one_letter_code
_entity_poly.pdbx_strand_id
1 'polypeptide(L)'
;MILAWVDIRPFLFVLGIPVIILLTFLGCAIVKSRVRRLKASIITLTLYVLLFAFFLYGPFIGQTKTREYMMSWEIKSPQLHGEANQVTQFKVPEVIFSFIEFPEYFIGYYSSELADHLKKNGKEEVKALIEITSDYGKVRGYSVLEIAGEKSWLNEWSYGGTRGSPQRSPWD
;
A
#
# COMPACT_ATOMS: atom_id res chain seq x y z
N MET A 1 1.14 -6.99 7.00
CA MET A 1 0.73 -8.06 6.06
C MET A 1 0.79 -7.49 4.66
N ILE A 2 1.77 -7.91 3.85
CA ILE A 2 1.91 -7.45 2.46
C ILE A 2 0.89 -8.25 1.65
N LEU A 3 -0.24 -7.62 1.29
CA LEU A 3 -1.15 -8.20 0.31
C LEU A 3 -0.35 -8.26 -1.00
N ALA A 4 0.04 -9.45 -1.44
CA ALA A 4 0.80 -9.62 -2.68
C ALA A 4 -0.07 -9.19 -3.85
N TRP A 5 0.05 -7.93 -4.25
CA TRP A 5 -0.62 -7.38 -5.41
C TRP A 5 -0.06 -8.07 -6.65
N VAL A 6 -0.90 -8.87 -7.31
CA VAL A 6 -0.57 -9.46 -8.61
C VAL A 6 -0.71 -8.36 -9.64
N ASP A 7 0.38 -8.05 -10.32
CA ASP A 7 0.37 -7.11 -11.43
C ASP A 7 -0.51 -7.66 -12.56
N ILE A 8 -1.65 -7.02 -12.78
CA ILE A 8 -2.66 -7.46 -13.76
C ILE A 8 -2.27 -6.96 -15.18
N ARG A 9 -1.34 -6.01 -15.30
CA ARG A 9 -0.95 -5.41 -16.60
C ARG A 9 -0.50 -6.44 -17.65
N PRO A 10 0.32 -7.46 -17.32
CA PRO A 10 0.71 -8.50 -18.28
C PRO A 10 -0.49 -9.32 -18.76
N PHE A 11 -1.45 -9.59 -17.87
CA PHE A 11 -2.65 -10.37 -18.21
C PHE A 11 -3.60 -9.57 -19.11
N LEU A 12 -3.78 -8.27 -18.86
CA LEU A 12 -4.55 -7.39 -19.74
C LEU A 12 -3.94 -7.30 -21.14
N PHE A 13 -2.61 -7.31 -21.24
CA PHE A 13 -1.94 -7.33 -22.54
C PHE A 13 -2.16 -8.64 -23.29
N VAL A 14 -1.90 -9.78 -22.63
CA VAL A 14 -1.98 -11.10 -23.26
C VAL A 14 -3.42 -11.46 -23.63
N LEU A 15 -4.39 -11.14 -22.77
CA LEU A 15 -5.82 -11.39 -23.02
C LEU A 15 -6.45 -10.33 -23.94
N GLY A 16 -5.90 -9.12 -23.99
CA GLY A 16 -6.38 -8.05 -24.88
C GLY A 16 -6.16 -8.36 -26.36
N ILE A 17 -5.04 -8.99 -26.71
CA ILE A 17 -4.68 -9.37 -28.09
C ILE A 17 -5.78 -10.24 -28.77
N PRO A 18 -6.21 -11.39 -28.20
CA PRO A 18 -7.24 -12.21 -28.83
C PRO A 18 -8.60 -11.51 -28.92
N VAL A 19 -8.96 -10.69 -27.93
CA VAL A 19 -10.19 -9.88 -27.95
C VAL A 19 -10.16 -8.87 -29.10
N ILE A 20 -9.04 -8.20 -29.32
CA ILE A 20 -8.85 -7.26 -30.44
C ILE A 20 -8.96 -7.97 -31.78
N ILE A 21 -8.32 -9.13 -31.92
CA ILE A 21 -8.38 -9.94 -33.14
C ILE A 21 -9.83 -10.33 -33.44
N LEU A 22 -10.57 -10.77 -32.41
CA LEU A 22 -11.98 -11.14 -32.53
C LEU A 22 -12.86 -9.94 -32.94
N LEU A 23 -12.71 -8.78 -32.27
CA LEU A 23 -13.45 -7.57 -32.59
C LEU A 23 -13.15 -7.06 -34.01
N THR A 24 -11.89 -7.15 -34.44
CA THR A 24 -11.48 -6.76 -35.79
C THR A 24 -12.06 -7.72 -36.84
N PHE A 25 -12.08 -9.02 -36.54
CA PHE A 25 -12.70 -10.04 -37.40
C PHE A 25 -14.20 -9.82 -37.53
N LEU A 26 -14.91 -9.58 -36.43
CA LEU A 26 -16.33 -9.28 -36.40
C LEU A 26 -16.68 -7.99 -37.16
N GLY A 27 -15.91 -6.92 -36.95
CA GLY A 27 -16.06 -5.67 -37.71
C GLY A 27 -15.82 -5.85 -39.21
N CYS A 28 -14.85 -6.68 -39.58
CA CYS A 28 -14.59 -7.02 -40.98
C CYS A 28 -15.70 -7.88 -41.60
N ALA A 29 -16.33 -8.77 -40.84
CA ALA A 29 -17.46 -9.58 -41.32
C ALA A 29 -18.69 -8.72 -41.63
N ILE A 30 -18.95 -7.67 -40.84
CA ILE A 30 -20.14 -6.82 -40.97
C ILE A 30 -20.01 -5.77 -42.08
N VAL A 31 -18.81 -5.19 -42.27
CA VAL A 31 -18.61 -4.11 -43.23
C VAL A 31 -18.41 -4.68 -44.63
N LYS A 32 -19.19 -4.28 -45.64
CA LYS A 32 -19.10 -4.84 -47.01
C LYS A 32 -17.96 -4.25 -47.87
N SER A 33 -17.53 -3.01 -47.57
CA SER A 33 -16.52 -2.28 -48.35
C SER A 33 -15.11 -2.47 -47.80
N ARG A 34 -14.17 -2.86 -48.68
CA ARG A 34 -12.74 -3.08 -48.35
C ARG A 34 -12.07 -1.86 -47.71
N VAL A 35 -12.37 -0.65 -48.20
CA VAL A 35 -11.82 0.61 -47.67
C VAL A 35 -12.37 0.92 -46.28
N ARG A 36 -13.67 0.67 -46.04
CA ARG A 36 -14.28 0.87 -44.73
C ARG A 36 -13.80 -0.16 -43.70
N ARG A 37 -13.54 -1.41 -44.11
CA ARG A 37 -12.91 -2.43 -43.26
C ARG A 37 -11.54 -1.98 -42.77
N LEU A 38 -10.69 -1.53 -43.70
CA LEU A 38 -9.32 -1.13 -43.39
C LEU A 38 -9.28 0.08 -42.44
N LYS A 39 -10.17 1.06 -42.63
CA LYS A 39 -10.35 2.19 -41.70
C LYS A 39 -10.81 1.73 -40.32
N ALA A 40 -11.79 0.83 -40.25
CA ALA A 40 -12.28 0.30 -38.97
C ALA A 40 -11.18 -0.46 -38.21
N SER A 41 -10.40 -1.31 -38.90
CA SER A 41 -9.27 -2.02 -38.30
C SER A 41 -8.20 -1.08 -37.76
N ILE A 42 -7.86 0.00 -38.49
CA ILE A 42 -6.90 1.00 -38.03
C ILE A 42 -7.43 1.69 -36.75
N ILE A 43 -8.69 2.12 -36.74
CA ILE A 43 -9.30 2.79 -35.58
C ILE A 43 -9.28 1.86 -34.35
N THR A 44 -9.68 0.59 -34.51
CA THR A 44 -9.67 -0.39 -33.41
C THR A 44 -8.26 -0.61 -32.87
N LEU A 45 -7.26 -0.74 -33.75
CA LEU A 45 -5.87 -0.90 -33.35
C LEU A 45 -5.35 0.35 -32.63
N THR A 46 -5.65 1.56 -33.13
CA THR A 46 -5.24 2.81 -32.49
C THR A 46 -5.87 2.95 -31.09
N LEU A 47 -7.18 2.69 -30.96
CA LEU A 47 -7.86 2.72 -29.66
C LEU A 47 -7.23 1.72 -28.68
N TYR A 48 -6.87 0.53 -29.15
CA TYR A 48 -6.20 -0.46 -28.32
C TYR A 48 -4.83 -0.01 -27.86
N VAL A 49 -4.00 0.51 -28.77
CA VAL A 49 -2.65 1.00 -28.43
C VAL A 49 -2.75 2.14 -27.42
N LEU A 50 -3.73 3.05 -27.58
CA LEU A 50 -3.95 4.15 -26.65
C LEU A 50 -4.42 3.66 -25.27
N LEU A 51 -5.41 2.76 -25.22
CA LEU A 51 -5.86 2.15 -23.98
C LEU A 51 -4.71 1.40 -23.29
N PHE A 52 -3.96 0.61 -24.05
CA PHE A 52 -2.83 -0.15 -23.53
C PHE A 52 -1.73 0.77 -23.00
N ALA A 53 -1.37 1.83 -23.73
CA ALA A 53 -0.42 2.83 -23.28
C ALA A 53 -0.90 3.54 -22.00
N PHE A 54 -2.19 3.84 -21.89
CA PHE A 54 -2.78 4.42 -20.68
C PHE A 54 -2.66 3.48 -19.46
N PHE A 55 -2.95 2.20 -19.62
CA PHE A 55 -2.79 1.22 -18.53
C PHE A 55 -1.32 0.93 -18.19
N LEU A 56 -0.42 0.97 -19.18
CA LEU A 56 1.02 0.86 -18.94
C LEU A 56 1.57 2.06 -18.17
N TYR A 57 1.12 3.27 -18.51
CA TYR A 57 1.48 4.49 -17.78
C TYR A 57 1.10 4.39 -16.29
N GLY A 58 0.00 3.69 -15.98
CA GLY A 58 -0.40 3.41 -14.61
C GLY A 58 -0.78 4.67 -13.82
N PRO A 59 -1.67 5.54 -14.34
CA PRO A 59 -1.94 6.85 -13.74
C PRO A 59 -2.50 6.78 -12.30
N PHE A 60 -3.03 5.62 -11.90
CA PHE A 60 -3.60 5.40 -10.58
C PHE A 60 -2.71 4.55 -9.67
N ILE A 61 -1.46 4.29 -10.05
CA ILE A 61 -0.48 3.56 -9.25
C ILE A 61 0.37 4.55 -8.46
N GLY A 62 0.67 4.23 -7.20
CA GLY A 62 1.55 5.01 -6.34
C GLY A 62 0.94 6.32 -5.87
N GLN A 63 -0.39 6.41 -5.83
CA GLN A 63 -1.09 7.60 -5.35
C GLN A 63 -0.88 7.72 -3.84
N THR A 64 -0.21 8.79 -3.41
CA THR A 64 0.07 9.03 -2.00
C THR A 64 -0.92 10.04 -1.40
N LYS A 65 -1.33 9.78 -0.17
CA LYS A 65 -2.11 10.72 0.64
C LYS A 65 -1.58 10.72 2.06
N THR A 66 -1.33 11.91 2.58
CA THR A 66 -0.89 12.08 3.97
C THR A 66 -2.09 12.28 4.89
N ARG A 67 -2.08 11.65 6.06
CA ARG A 67 -3.10 11.80 7.09
C ARG A 67 -2.46 11.82 8.47
N GLU A 68 -3.01 12.68 9.33
CA GLU A 68 -2.66 12.72 10.75
C GLU A 68 -3.54 11.74 11.53
N TYR A 69 -2.92 11.01 12.46
CA TYR A 69 -3.61 10.16 13.43
C TYR A 69 -3.16 10.50 14.84
N MET A 70 -4.10 10.46 15.77
CA MET A 70 -3.79 10.43 17.19
C MET A 70 -3.53 8.98 17.61
N MET A 71 -2.45 8.78 18.38
CA MET A 71 -2.00 7.48 18.83
C MET A 71 -1.68 7.50 20.32
N SER A 72 -2.05 6.44 21.03
CA SER A 72 -1.49 6.13 22.34
C SER A 72 -0.22 5.32 22.18
N TRP A 73 0.69 5.35 23.15
CA TRP A 73 1.94 4.58 23.08
C TRP A 73 2.22 3.80 24.37
N GLU A 74 2.90 2.67 24.21
CA GLU A 74 3.43 1.87 25.31
C GLU A 74 4.89 1.48 25.01
N ILE A 75 5.72 1.39 26.06
CA ILE A 75 7.10 0.91 25.97
C ILE A 75 7.17 -0.44 26.68
N LYS A 76 7.57 -1.48 25.96
CA LYS A 76 7.88 -2.80 26.51
C LYS A 76 9.38 -2.95 26.67
N SER A 77 9.78 -3.54 27.79
CA SER A 77 11.17 -3.83 28.08
C SER A 77 11.77 -4.77 27.01
N PRO A 78 13.07 -4.67 26.71
CA PRO A 78 13.74 -5.58 25.78
C PRO A 78 13.48 -7.03 26.19
N GLN A 79 13.04 -7.87 25.25
CA GLN A 79 12.79 -9.29 25.52
C GLN A 79 14.14 -10.02 25.67
N LEU A 80 14.66 -10.09 26.89
CA LEU A 80 15.80 -10.93 27.26
C LEU A 80 15.27 -12.28 27.79
N HIS A 81 15.29 -13.28 26.91
CA HIS A 81 15.01 -14.72 27.15
C HIS A 81 13.56 -15.16 27.38
N GLY A 82 13.16 -16.25 26.70
CA GLY A 82 12.36 -17.26 27.40
C GLY A 82 11.31 -18.10 26.68
N GLU A 83 10.95 -17.91 25.41
CA GLU A 83 10.03 -18.86 24.75
C GLU A 83 10.48 -19.24 23.34
N ALA A 84 10.57 -20.55 23.14
CA ALA A 84 10.95 -21.18 21.89
C ALA A 84 10.09 -20.66 20.74
N ASN A 85 10.75 -20.36 19.61
CA ASN A 85 10.19 -20.06 18.29
C ASN A 85 9.93 -18.58 17.97
N GLN A 86 10.95 -17.71 18.02
CA GLN A 86 11.03 -16.56 17.10
C GLN A 86 12.47 -16.05 16.92
N VAL A 87 12.85 -15.82 15.67
CA VAL A 87 14.23 -15.79 15.14
C VAL A 87 14.93 -14.42 15.26
N THR A 88 14.36 -13.45 15.95
CA THR A 88 14.95 -12.10 16.06
C THR A 88 14.88 -11.58 17.49
N GLN A 89 16.01 -11.67 18.20
CA GLN A 89 16.19 -11.04 19.51
C GLN A 89 16.68 -9.60 19.32
N PHE A 90 15.83 -8.63 19.63
CA PHE A 90 16.20 -7.22 19.67
C PHE A 90 16.62 -6.85 21.10
N LYS A 91 17.79 -6.22 21.26
CA LYS A 91 18.32 -5.79 22.58
C LYS A 91 17.81 -4.41 23.00
N VAL A 92 17.04 -3.76 22.15
CA VAL A 92 16.47 -2.43 22.35
C VAL A 92 15.00 -2.53 22.78
N PRO A 93 14.44 -1.51 23.48
CA PRO A 93 13.05 -1.51 23.89
C PRO A 93 12.11 -1.50 22.68
N GLU A 94 10.94 -2.09 22.87
CA GLU A 94 9.86 -2.08 21.89
C GLU A 94 8.89 -0.96 22.24
N VAL A 95 8.60 -0.10 21.26
CA VAL A 95 7.66 1.01 21.36
C VAL A 95 6.47 0.69 20.47
N ILE A 96 5.28 0.58 21.06
CA ILE A 96 4.06 0.24 20.32
C ILE A 96 3.13 1.45 20.34
N PHE A 97 2.75 1.90 19.16
CA PHE A 97 1.76 2.96 18.94
C PHE A 97 0.44 2.33 18.51
N SER A 98 -0.64 2.61 19.24
CA SER A 98 -1.99 2.14 18.92
C SER A 98 -2.83 3.32 18.44
N PHE A 99 -3.60 3.13 17.38
CA PHE A 99 -4.45 4.20 16.84
C PHE A 99 -5.65 4.43 17.77
N ILE A 100 -5.95 5.68 18.12
CA ILE A 100 -7.07 5.99 19.03
C ILE A 100 -8.42 5.69 18.37
N GLU A 101 -8.59 6.12 17.12
CA GLU A 101 -9.83 5.89 16.36
C GLU A 101 -9.98 4.43 15.87
N PHE A 102 -8.88 3.68 15.86
CA PHE A 102 -8.80 2.30 15.35
C PHE A 102 -7.98 1.43 16.32
N PRO A 103 -8.45 1.20 17.56
CA PRO A 103 -7.66 0.63 18.65
C PRO A 103 -7.15 -0.79 18.39
N GLU A 104 -7.74 -1.49 17.42
CA GLU A 104 -7.28 -2.80 16.95
C GLU A 104 -6.01 -2.72 16.11
N TYR A 105 -5.67 -1.56 15.54
CA TYR A 105 -4.49 -1.34 14.73
C TYR A 105 -3.35 -0.76 15.56
N PHE A 106 -2.13 -1.20 15.24
CA PHE A 106 -0.94 -0.70 15.92
C PHE A 106 0.31 -0.79 15.04
N ILE A 107 1.30 0.02 15.38
CA ILE A 107 2.62 0.06 14.75
C ILE A 107 3.68 -0.09 15.86
N GLY A 108 4.55 -1.08 15.72
CA GLY A 108 5.64 -1.33 16.66
C GLY A 108 7.00 -0.97 16.06
N TYR A 109 7.88 -0.42 16.91
CA TYR A 109 9.27 -0.10 16.60
C TYR A 109 10.19 -0.63 17.68
N TYR A 110 11.30 -1.23 17.28
CA TYR A 110 12.39 -1.59 18.19
C TYR A 110 13.44 -0.45 18.17
N SER A 111 13.36 0.48 19.12
CA SER A 111 14.16 1.71 19.12
C SER A 111 14.34 2.30 20.52
N SER A 112 15.59 2.43 20.97
CA SER A 112 15.94 3.16 22.19
C SER A 112 15.69 4.66 22.05
N GLU A 113 15.95 5.22 20.86
CA GLU A 113 15.80 6.65 20.59
C GLU A 113 14.35 7.11 20.72
N LEU A 114 13.40 6.38 20.11
CA LEU A 114 11.98 6.66 20.30
C LEU A 114 11.54 6.50 21.75
N ALA A 115 12.01 5.44 22.43
CA ALA A 115 11.65 5.20 23.82
C ALA A 115 12.10 6.36 24.73
N ASP A 116 13.32 6.86 24.53
CA ASP A 116 13.87 7.97 25.30
C ASP A 116 13.19 9.31 24.95
N HIS A 117 12.89 9.54 23.67
CA HIS A 117 12.12 10.71 23.23
C HIS A 117 10.73 10.76 23.88
N LEU A 118 10.00 9.64 23.85
CA LEU A 118 8.67 9.56 24.46
C LEU A 118 8.71 9.71 25.98
N LYS A 119 9.71 9.15 26.67
CA LYS A 119 9.85 9.36 28.12
C LYS A 119 10.11 10.81 28.48
N LYS A 120 10.86 11.54 27.64
CA LYS A 120 11.26 12.92 27.92
C LYS A 120 10.18 13.94 27.51
N ASN A 121 9.56 13.73 26.35
CA ASN A 121 8.73 14.72 25.67
C ASN A 121 7.32 14.19 25.34
N GLY A 122 7.08 12.90 25.48
CA GLY A 122 5.83 12.25 25.10
C GLY A 122 4.68 12.67 26.01
N LYS A 123 3.59 13.09 25.39
CA LYS A 123 2.27 13.19 26.04
C LYS A 123 1.60 11.82 26.00
N GLU A 124 0.56 11.61 26.80
CA GLU A 124 -0.23 10.37 26.80
C GLU A 124 -0.69 9.96 25.39
N GLU A 125 -1.07 10.96 24.59
CA GLU A 125 -1.39 10.81 23.17
C GLU A 125 -0.43 11.62 22.30
N VAL A 126 0.02 11.01 21.22
CA VAL A 126 0.94 11.61 20.26
C VAL A 126 0.34 11.65 18.86
N LYS A 127 0.72 12.67 18.09
CA LYS A 127 0.38 12.76 16.68
C LYS A 127 1.35 11.94 15.85
N ALA A 128 0.83 11.20 14.88
CA ALA A 128 1.59 10.55 13.83
C ALA A 128 1.13 11.05 12.46
N LEU A 129 2.08 11.44 11.62
CA LEU A 129 1.85 11.78 10.22
C LEU A 129 2.19 10.57 9.37
N ILE A 130 1.18 10.01 8.68
CA ILE A 130 1.33 8.78 7.90
C ILE A 130 1.01 9.07 6.44
N GLU A 131 1.93 8.70 5.56
CA GLU A 131 1.71 8.63 4.13
C GLU A 131 1.13 7.27 3.76
N ILE A 132 -0.05 7.27 3.15
CA ILE A 132 -0.72 6.08 2.65
C ILE A 132 -0.52 6.03 1.15
N THR A 133 0.03 4.92 0.64
CA THR A 133 0.17 4.68 -0.79
C THR A 133 -0.95 3.77 -1.26
N SER A 134 -1.61 4.16 -2.35
CA SER A 134 -2.71 3.42 -2.95
C SER A 134 -2.50 3.20 -4.45
N ASP A 135 -3.00 2.05 -4.92
CA ASP A 135 -3.03 1.67 -6.32
C ASP A 135 -4.50 1.43 -6.70
N TYR A 136 -5.01 2.14 -7.71
CA TYR A 136 -6.40 2.04 -8.17
C TYR A 136 -7.43 2.20 -7.03
N GLY A 137 -7.16 3.12 -6.10
CA GLY A 137 -8.01 3.39 -4.93
C GLY A 137 -7.93 2.33 -3.83
N LYS A 138 -7.10 1.30 -3.96
CA LYS A 138 -6.85 0.30 -2.92
C LYS A 138 -5.51 0.59 -2.23
N VAL A 139 -5.50 0.54 -0.90
CA VAL A 139 -4.25 0.78 -0.15
C VAL A 139 -3.26 -0.36 -0.37
N ARG A 140 -2.05 0.02 -0.78
CA ARG A 140 -0.90 -0.86 -0.99
C ARG A 140 -0.02 -0.92 0.26
N GLY A 141 0.11 0.18 0.97
CA GLY A 141 0.97 0.29 2.14
C GLY A 141 0.97 1.69 2.71
N TYR A 142 1.78 1.88 3.74
CA TYR A 142 1.95 3.17 4.39
C TYR A 142 3.39 3.37 4.85
N SER A 143 3.76 4.62 5.08
CA SER A 143 5.01 5.05 5.66
C SER A 143 4.73 6.06 6.77
N VAL A 144 5.34 5.90 7.94
CA VAL A 144 5.22 6.89 9.01
C VAL A 144 6.28 7.96 8.77
N LEU A 145 5.84 9.18 8.49
CA LEU A 145 6.70 10.33 8.19
C LEU A 145 7.12 11.09 9.44
N GLU A 146 6.26 11.10 10.46
CA GLU A 146 6.52 11.79 11.72
C GLU A 146 5.75 11.10 12.84
N ILE A 147 6.34 11.00 14.02
CA ILE A 147 5.67 10.52 15.23
C ILE A 147 6.12 11.31 16.45
N ALA A 148 5.18 11.83 17.22
CA ALA A 148 5.46 12.66 18.40
C ALA A 148 6.41 13.84 18.11
N GLY A 149 6.33 14.42 16.90
CA GLY A 149 7.22 15.51 16.45
C GLY A 149 8.58 15.06 15.93
N GLU A 150 8.91 13.77 16.01
CA GLU A 150 10.15 13.19 15.50
C GLU A 150 9.96 12.69 14.07
N LYS A 151 10.86 13.07 13.15
CA LYS A 151 10.75 12.77 11.71
C LYS A 151 11.60 11.60 11.27
N SER A 152 12.63 11.27 12.06
CA SER A 152 13.53 10.18 11.80
C SER A 152 14.03 9.65 13.13
N TRP A 153 14.11 8.34 13.24
CA TRP A 153 14.63 7.68 14.43
C TRP A 153 15.30 6.38 14.01
N LEU A 154 16.33 6.00 14.74
CA LEU A 154 17.04 4.76 14.50
C LEU A 154 16.24 3.61 15.11
N ASN A 155 15.89 2.62 14.29
CA ASN A 155 15.21 1.41 14.74
C ASN A 155 15.84 0.16 14.12
N GLU A 156 15.90 -0.92 14.89
CA GLU A 156 16.39 -2.22 14.41
C GLU A 156 15.35 -2.90 13.52
N TRP A 157 14.07 -2.69 13.84
CA TRP A 157 12.94 -3.23 13.10
C TRP A 157 11.67 -2.41 13.33
N SER A 158 10.71 -2.55 12.42
CA SER A 158 9.36 -2.01 12.59
C SER A 158 8.34 -3.00 12.02
N TYR A 159 7.13 -2.95 12.56
CA TYR A 159 6.05 -3.81 12.10
C TYR A 159 4.69 -3.14 12.32
N GLY A 160 3.73 -3.51 11.47
CA GLY A 160 2.33 -3.11 11.60
C GLY A 160 1.47 -4.33 11.87
N GLY A 161 0.52 -4.20 12.79
CA GLY A 161 -0.31 -5.29 13.25
C GLY A 161 -1.79 -4.91 13.41
N THR A 162 -2.61 -5.95 13.52
CA THR A 162 -4.01 -5.84 13.94
C THR A 162 -4.27 -6.81 15.07
N ARG A 163 -5.15 -6.45 16.00
CA ARG A 163 -5.64 -7.31 17.07
C ARG A 163 -7.06 -7.75 16.71
N GLY A 164 -7.32 -9.05 16.71
CA GLY A 164 -8.65 -9.59 16.39
C GLY A 164 -9.03 -9.44 14.91
N SER A 165 -10.28 -9.07 14.64
CA SER A 165 -10.84 -8.95 13.28
C SER A 165 -11.61 -7.62 13.15
N PRO A 166 -10.89 -6.49 12.98
CA PRO A 166 -11.52 -5.18 12.95
C PRO A 166 -12.43 -5.01 11.73
N GLN A 167 -13.54 -4.29 11.92
CA GLN A 167 -14.51 -4.01 10.85
C GLN A 167 -14.15 -2.77 10.02
N ARG A 168 -13.29 -1.89 10.54
CA ARG A 168 -12.85 -0.64 9.90
C ARG A 168 -11.34 -0.54 9.98
N SER A 169 -10.72 0.04 8.96
CA SER A 169 -9.28 0.22 8.87
C SER A 169 -8.91 1.71 8.91
N PRO A 170 -7.79 2.11 9.55
CA PRO A 170 -7.28 3.48 9.44
C PRO A 170 -6.98 3.87 8.00
N TRP A 171 -6.79 2.88 7.13
CA TRP A 171 -6.45 3.06 5.72
C TRP A 171 -7.67 3.26 4.81
N ASP A 172 -8.89 3.11 5.34
CA ASP A 172 -10.12 3.32 4.56
C ASP A 172 -10.44 4.81 4.33
#